data_AF-A0A024P4G6-F1
#
_entry.id   AF-A0A024P4G6-F1
#
_cell.length_a   1.000
_cell.length_b   1.000
_cell.length_c   1.000
_cell.angle_alpha   90.00
_cell.angle_beta   90.00
_cell.angle_gamma   90.00
#
_symmetry.space_group_name_H-M   'P 1'
#
loop_
_entity.id
_entity.type
_entity.pdbx_description
1 polymer ?
#
loop_
_entity_poly.entity_id
_entity_poly.type
_entity_poly.pdbx_seq_one_letter_code
_entity_poly.pdbx_strand_id
1 'polypeptide(L)'
;MEACNKRGRSNVLDMWIGVIPIVMAIGTMALIIAEYSPVFEWIGAPFIPLLHLMQVPEAAAAAPTMVVGFADMFLPAVIGSGIESPLTRFVIACVSVTQLIYMSEVGGLLLGSKLPVTFKDLVIIFLERTLITLPIIVLMAHLFF
;
A
#
# COMPACT_ATOMS: atom_id res chain seq x y z
N MET A 1 -30.48 -15.55 -19.13
CA MET A 1 -29.47 -16.08 -18.18
C MET A 1 -28.14 -16.41 -18.86
N GLU A 2 -28.12 -17.10 -20.01
CA GLU A 2 -26.86 -17.43 -20.74
C GLU A 2 -26.02 -16.23 -21.21
N ALA A 3 -26.65 -15.14 -21.66
CA ALA A 3 -25.93 -13.93 -22.08
C ALA A 3 -25.17 -13.24 -20.93
N CYS A 4 -25.71 -13.29 -19.71
CA CYS A 4 -25.04 -12.78 -18.51
C CYS A 4 -23.84 -13.66 -18.13
N ASN A 5 -23.96 -14.99 -18.29
CA ASN A 5 -22.87 -15.93 -17.98
C ASN A 5 -21.70 -15.81 -18.96
N LYS A 6 -21.97 -15.71 -20.28
CA LYS A 6 -20.91 -15.49 -21.30
C LYS A 6 -20.18 -14.17 -21.09
N ARG A 7 -20.92 -13.10 -20.79
CA ARG A 7 -20.34 -11.76 -20.58
C ARG A 7 -19.56 -11.68 -19.27
N GLY A 8 -20.07 -12.29 -18.20
CA GLY A 8 -19.37 -12.42 -16.92
C GLY A 8 -18.05 -13.17 -17.03
N ARG A 9 -18.04 -14.34 -17.69
CA ARG A 9 -16.80 -15.10 -17.91
C ARG A 9 -15.79 -14.37 -18.79
N SER A 10 -16.24 -13.69 -19.85
CA SER A 10 -15.35 -12.88 -20.69
C SER A 10 -14.71 -11.77 -19.87
N ASN A 11 -15.50 -11.02 -19.08
CA ASN A 11 -14.98 -9.95 -18.23
C ASN A 11 -13.95 -10.45 -17.22
N VAL A 12 -14.19 -11.59 -16.57
CA VAL A 12 -13.23 -12.16 -15.60
C VAL A 12 -11.93 -12.55 -16.30
N LEU A 13 -12.02 -13.20 -17.47
CA LEU A 13 -10.83 -13.58 -18.25
C LEU A 13 -10.07 -12.34 -18.76
N ASP A 14 -10.78 -11.33 -19.23
CA ASP A 14 -10.19 -10.07 -19.69
C ASP A 14 -9.49 -9.33 -18.54
N MET A 15 -10.08 -9.32 -17.34
CA MET A 15 -9.44 -8.78 -16.14
C MET A 15 -8.21 -9.60 -15.74
N TRP A 16 -8.29 -10.93 -15.75
CA TRP A 16 -7.15 -11.77 -15.38
C TRP A 16 -5.97 -11.60 -16.34
N ILE A 17 -6.21 -11.66 -17.66
CA ILE A 17 -5.15 -11.56 -18.66
C ILE A 17 -4.65 -10.12 -18.78
N GLY A 18 -5.53 -9.12 -18.60
CA GLY A 18 -5.16 -7.71 -18.71
C GLY A 18 -4.48 -7.16 -17.45
N VAL A 19 -4.97 -7.50 -16.26
CA VAL A 19 -4.54 -6.85 -14.99
C VAL A 19 -3.40 -7.61 -14.33
N ILE A 20 -3.46 -8.95 -14.25
CA ILE A 20 -2.45 -9.74 -13.51
C ILE A 20 -1.02 -9.48 -14.00
N PRO A 21 -0.72 -9.50 -15.31
CA PRO A 21 0.66 -9.27 -15.77
C PRO A 21 1.16 -7.87 -15.44
N ILE A 22 0.29 -6.87 -15.49
CA ILE A 22 0.61 -5.48 -15.18
C ILE A 22 0.91 -5.35 -13.68
N VAL A 23 0.06 -5.91 -12.83
CA VAL A 23 0.24 -5.91 -11.37
C VAL A 23 1.55 -6.62 -11.00
N MET A 24 1.81 -7.79 -11.60
CA MET A 24 3.05 -8.53 -11.36
C MET A 24 4.28 -7.75 -11.81
N ALA A 25 4.25 -7.08 -12.97
CA ALA A 25 5.37 -6.29 -13.46
C ALA A 25 5.65 -5.07 -12.57
N ILE A 26 4.61 -4.31 -12.21
CA ILE A 26 4.73 -3.11 -11.36
C ILE A 26 5.15 -3.51 -9.94
N GLY A 27 4.49 -4.51 -9.35
CA GLY A 27 4.79 -5.00 -8.01
C GLY A 27 6.21 -5.55 -7.90
N THR A 28 6.67 -6.35 -8.88
CA THR A 28 8.05 -6.86 -8.90
C THR A 28 9.07 -5.74 -9.04
N MET A 29 8.81 -4.77 -9.91
CA MET A 29 9.70 -3.62 -10.07
C MET A 29 9.75 -2.75 -8.80
N ALA A 30 8.61 -2.51 -8.16
CA ALA A 30 8.53 -1.81 -6.88
C ALA A 30 9.30 -2.56 -5.77
N LEU A 31 9.17 -3.90 -5.71
CA LEU A 31 9.94 -4.74 -4.79
C LEU A 31 11.45 -4.62 -5.04
N ILE A 32 11.90 -4.69 -6.30
CA ILE A 32 13.33 -4.51 -6.64
C ILE A 32 13.82 -3.13 -6.18
N ILE A 33 13.05 -2.08 -6.41
CA ILE A 33 13.40 -0.72 -5.98
C ILE A 33 13.41 -0.62 -4.44
N ALA A 34 12.49 -1.28 -3.75
CA ALA A 34 12.40 -1.27 -2.29
C ALA A 34 13.53 -2.05 -1.62
N GLU A 35 13.93 -3.19 -2.18
CA GLU A 35 14.95 -4.07 -1.58
C GLU A 35 16.37 -3.62 -1.92
N TYR A 36 16.61 -3.13 -3.14
CA TYR A 36 17.95 -2.84 -3.64
C TYR A 36 18.26 -1.34 -3.77
N SER A 37 17.34 -0.44 -3.43
CA SER A 37 17.58 1.00 -3.51
C SER A 37 17.06 1.77 -2.28
N PRO A 38 17.71 2.89 -1.90
CA PRO A 38 17.28 3.71 -0.77
C PRO A 38 16.10 4.64 -1.09
N VAL A 39 15.47 4.50 -2.26
CA VAL A 39 14.41 5.42 -2.72
C VAL A 39 13.24 5.47 -1.73
N PHE A 40 12.75 4.32 -1.28
CA PHE A 40 11.65 4.26 -0.33
C PHE A 40 12.07 4.63 1.09
N GLU A 41 13.34 4.47 1.47
CA GLU A 41 13.86 4.99 2.73
C GLU A 41 13.84 6.51 2.77
N TRP A 42 14.24 7.17 1.67
CA TRP A 42 14.22 8.63 1.59
C TRP A 42 12.81 9.20 1.60
N ILE A 43 11.88 8.58 0.87
CA ILE A 43 10.47 9.03 0.84
C ILE A 43 9.77 8.67 2.16
N GLY A 44 10.17 7.58 2.81
CA GLY A 44 9.66 7.14 4.11
C GLY A 44 10.23 7.92 5.30
N ALA A 45 11.40 8.55 5.16
CA ALA A 45 12.06 9.29 6.24
C ALA A 45 11.16 10.29 7.01
N PRO A 46 10.24 11.04 6.37
CA PRO A 46 9.28 11.90 7.06
C PRO A 46 8.33 11.18 8.03
N PHE A 47 8.09 9.87 7.84
CA PHE A 47 7.24 9.06 8.72
C PHE A 47 7.98 8.58 9.99
N ILE A 48 9.33 8.56 10.00
CA ILE A 48 10.12 8.18 11.17
C ILE A 48 9.78 9.01 12.41
N PRO A 49 9.83 10.36 12.39
CA PRO A 49 9.51 11.16 13.56
C PRO A 49 8.07 10.98 14.02
N LEU A 50 7.14 10.76 13.09
CA LEU A 50 5.73 10.50 13.41
C LEU A 50 5.58 9.17 14.16
N LEU A 51 6.19 8.10 13.65
CA LEU A 51 6.17 6.77 14.29
C LEU A 51 6.88 6.77 15.65
N HIS A 52 8.00 7.49 15.79
CA HIS A 52 8.65 7.68 17.09
C HIS A 52 7.78 8.43 18.08
N LEU A 53 7.09 9.49 17.65
CA LEU A 53 6.17 10.24 18.51
C LEU A 53 5.03 9.35 19.03
N MET A 54 4.57 8.42 18.20
CA MET A 54 3.54 7.44 18.57
C MET A 54 4.11 6.19 19.26
N GLN A 55 5.39 6.20 19.66
CA GLN A 55 6.07 5.12 20.38
C GLN A 55 6.08 3.76 19.66
N VAL A 56 6.07 3.75 18.32
CA VAL A 56 6.15 2.51 17.54
C VAL A 56 7.60 1.99 17.56
N PRO A 57 7.87 0.75 18.03
CA PRO A 57 9.19 0.14 17.97
C PRO A 57 9.67 -0.01 16.52
N GLU A 58 11.00 -0.01 16.30
CA GLU A 58 11.59 -0.22 14.97
C GLU A 58 11.05 0.78 13.91
N ALA A 59 10.72 2.01 14.32
CA ALA A 59 10.12 3.03 13.46
C ALA A 59 10.92 3.31 12.17
N ALA A 60 12.26 3.23 12.24
CA ALA A 60 13.11 3.39 11.06
C ALA A 60 12.89 2.29 10.00
N ALA A 61 12.66 1.05 10.43
CA ALA A 61 12.36 -0.07 9.54
C ALA A 61 10.89 -0.03 9.06
N ALA A 62 9.98 0.46 9.90
CA ALA A 62 8.56 0.59 9.56
C ALA A 62 8.26 1.75 8.59
N ALA A 63 8.97 2.86 8.70
CA ALA A 63 8.75 4.07 7.89
C ALA A 63 8.73 3.86 6.37
N PRO A 64 9.68 3.16 5.73
CA PRO A 64 9.63 2.90 4.29
C PRO A 64 8.37 2.10 3.91
N THR A 65 7.95 1.15 4.74
CA THR A 65 6.77 0.32 4.47
C THR A 65 5.46 1.13 4.40
N MET A 66 5.40 2.29 5.08
CA MET A 66 4.24 3.19 5.03
C MET A 66 4.03 3.79 3.64
N VAL A 67 5.11 4.02 2.89
CA VAL A 67 5.08 4.62 1.55
C VAL A 67 5.00 3.55 0.47
N VAL A 68 5.68 2.42 0.69
CA VAL A 68 5.67 1.29 -0.26
C VAL A 68 4.25 0.76 -0.49
N GLY A 69 3.33 0.93 0.47
CA GLY A 69 1.90 0.64 0.31
C GLY A 69 1.23 1.38 -0.85
N PHE A 70 1.79 2.52 -1.29
CA PHE A 70 1.34 3.24 -2.48
C PHE A 70 1.66 2.48 -3.78
N ALA A 71 2.74 1.71 -3.80
CA ALA A 71 3.11 0.90 -4.95
C ALA A 71 2.27 -0.38 -5.00
N ASP A 72 2.16 -1.07 -3.86
CA ASP A 72 1.42 -2.33 -3.72
C ASP A 72 0.96 -2.57 -2.28
N MET A 73 -0.26 -3.07 -2.09
CA MET A 73 -0.83 -3.29 -0.75
C MET A 73 -0.21 -4.44 0.04
N PHE A 74 0.43 -5.40 -0.64
CA PHE A 74 1.05 -6.59 -0.01
C PHE A 74 2.51 -6.38 0.33
N LEU A 75 3.20 -5.54 -0.45
CA LEU A 75 4.63 -5.32 -0.30
C LEU A 75 5.05 -4.82 1.09
N PRO A 76 4.29 -3.94 1.79
CA PRO A 76 4.58 -3.58 3.18
C PRO A 76 4.65 -4.77 4.14
N ALA A 77 3.75 -5.75 3.98
CA ALA A 77 3.71 -6.94 4.84
C ALA A 77 4.87 -7.89 4.55
N VAL A 78 5.31 -7.97 3.29
CA VAL A 78 6.48 -8.77 2.88
C VAL A 78 7.76 -8.17 3.47
N ILE A 79 7.98 -6.87 3.30
CA ILE A 79 9.17 -6.17 3.81
C ILE A 79 9.15 -6.13 5.35
N GLY A 80 7.99 -5.90 5.95
CA GLY A 80 7.81 -5.88 7.40
C GLY A 80 7.86 -7.26 8.08
N SER A 81 8.04 -8.35 7.33
CA SER A 81 8.08 -9.71 7.89
C SER A 81 9.28 -9.97 8.80
N GLY A 82 10.39 -9.24 8.59
CA GLY A 82 11.62 -9.33 9.38
C GLY A 82 11.63 -8.50 10.67
N ILE A 83 10.57 -7.73 10.95
CA ILE A 83 10.44 -6.90 12.16
C ILE A 83 10.12 -7.79 13.37
N GLU A 84 10.83 -7.59 14.48
CA GLU A 84 10.65 -8.43 15.68
C GLU A 84 9.39 -8.05 16.45
N SER A 85 9.08 -6.76 16.52
CA SER A 85 7.95 -6.23 17.28
C SER A 85 6.59 -6.62 16.68
N PRO A 86 5.73 -7.36 17.42
CA PRO A 86 4.37 -7.66 16.99
C PRO A 86 3.51 -6.40 16.80
N LEU A 87 3.72 -5.39 17.64
CA LEU A 87 3.01 -4.10 17.55
C LEU A 87 3.29 -3.44 16.20
N THR A 88 4.56 -3.37 15.81
CA THR A 88 4.97 -2.71 14.56
C THR A 88 4.44 -3.48 13.35
N ARG A 89 4.50 -4.82 13.38
CA ARG A 89 3.92 -5.67 12.33
C ARG A 89 2.42 -5.50 12.20
N PHE A 90 1.70 -5.35 13.32
CA PHE A 90 0.27 -5.06 13.32
C PHE A 90 -0.02 -3.71 12.66
N VAL A 91 0.73 -2.65 13.03
CA VAL A 91 0.57 -1.32 12.43
C VAL A 91 0.78 -1.39 10.91
N ILE A 92 1.86 -2.03 10.45
CA ILE A 92 2.17 -2.16 9.01
C ILE A 92 1.05 -2.90 8.27
N ALA A 93 0.59 -4.03 8.81
CA ALA A 93 -0.46 -4.83 8.20
C ALA A 93 -1.80 -4.07 8.11
N CYS A 94 -2.18 -3.32 9.15
CA CYS A 94 -3.41 -2.54 9.14
C CYS A 94 -3.31 -1.32 8.21
N VAL A 95 -2.17 -0.63 8.20
CA VAL A 95 -1.98 0.55 7.34
C VAL A 95 -2.02 0.14 5.86
N SER A 96 -1.35 -0.94 5.49
CA SER A 96 -1.29 -1.37 4.07
C SER A 96 -2.66 -1.69 3.47
N VAL A 97 -3.58 -2.22 4.27
CA VAL A 97 -4.96 -2.52 3.82
C VAL A 97 -5.85 -1.28 3.81
N THR A 98 -5.63 -0.31 4.71
CA THR A 98 -6.51 0.86 4.85
C THR A 98 -6.22 1.99 3.86
N GLN A 99 -5.05 1.99 3.24
CA GLN A 99 -4.65 3.02 2.27
C GLN A 99 -5.50 2.99 0.98
N LEU A 100 -6.05 1.82 0.60
CA LEU A 100 -6.96 1.55 -0.53
C LEU A 100 -6.49 1.99 -1.94
N ILE A 101 -5.53 2.90 -2.05
CA ILE A 101 -5.00 3.45 -3.29
C ILE A 101 -3.59 2.91 -3.47
N TYR A 102 -3.45 1.96 -4.38
CA TYR A 102 -2.18 1.40 -4.79
C TYR A 102 -2.06 1.44 -6.32
N MET A 103 -0.89 1.84 -6.81
CA MET A 103 -0.68 2.18 -8.22
C MET A 103 -0.67 0.97 -9.15
N SER A 104 -0.39 -0.23 -8.64
CA SER A 104 -0.39 -1.46 -9.45
C SER A 104 -1.77 -1.80 -10.03
N GLU A 105 -2.87 -1.27 -9.48
CA GLU A 105 -4.22 -1.68 -9.85
C GLU A 105 -5.23 -0.51 -9.78
N VAL A 106 -5.56 -0.07 -8.55
CA VAL A 106 -6.59 0.95 -8.30
C VAL A 106 -6.18 2.32 -8.85
N GLY A 107 -4.89 2.67 -8.72
CA GLY A 107 -4.38 3.95 -9.23
C GLY A 107 -4.51 4.07 -10.76
N GLY A 108 -4.14 3.03 -11.50
CA GLY A 108 -4.28 3.00 -12.96
C GLY A 108 -5.74 3.05 -13.41
N LEU A 109 -6.64 2.34 -12.70
CA LEU A 109 -8.06 2.33 -12.99
C LEU A 109 -8.72 3.70 -12.73
N LEU A 110 -8.33 4.38 -11.64
CA LEU A 110 -8.81 5.72 -11.33
C LEU A 110 -8.35 6.75 -12.35
N LEU A 111 -7.07 6.72 -12.77
CA LEU A 111 -6.53 7.62 -13.78
C LEU A 111 -7.12 7.38 -15.18
N GLY A 112 -7.45 6.13 -15.51
CA GLY A 112 -8.11 5.77 -16.77
C GLY A 112 -9.63 5.97 -16.76
N SER A 113 -10.22 6.27 -15.60
CA SER A 113 -11.65 6.51 -15.46
C SER A 113 -12.05 7.91 -15.91
N LYS A 114 -13.36 8.15 -16.04
CA LYS A 114 -13.90 9.49 -16.34
C LYS A 114 -13.84 10.45 -15.14
N LEU A 115 -13.31 10.00 -14.00
CA LEU A 115 -13.17 10.85 -12.81
C LEU A 115 -12.04 11.86 -13.06
N PRO A 116 -12.24 13.16 -12.76
CA PRO A 116 -11.24 14.19 -12.96
C PRO A 116 -10.18 14.19 -11.83
N VAL A 117 -9.52 13.05 -11.61
CA VAL A 117 -8.45 12.88 -10.62
C VAL A 117 -7.10 12.82 -11.32
N THR A 118 -6.17 13.66 -10.87
CA THR A 118 -4.79 13.66 -11.37
C THR A 118 -3.91 12.73 -10.51
N PHE A 119 -2.72 12.39 -11.01
CA PHE A 119 -1.74 11.61 -10.24
C PHE A 119 -1.37 12.30 -8.91
N LYS A 120 -1.31 13.64 -8.90
CA LYS A 120 -1.03 14.41 -7.68
C LYS A 120 -2.14 14.24 -6.66
N ASP A 121 -3.40 14.23 -7.10
CA ASP A 121 -4.54 14.02 -6.20
C ASP A 121 -4.49 12.63 -5.56
N LEU A 122 -4.10 11.59 -6.31
CA LEU A 122 -3.93 10.24 -5.77
C LEU A 122 -2.86 10.18 -4.67
N VAL A 123 -1.73 10.84 -4.88
CA VAL A 123 -0.65 10.92 -3.87
C VAL A 123 -1.13 11.66 -2.62
N ILE A 124 -1.86 12.77 -2.79
CA ILE A 124 -2.42 13.54 -1.67
C ILE A 124 -3.42 12.69 -0.88
N ILE A 125 -4.38 12.04 -1.55
CA ILE A 125 -5.38 11.19 -0.88
C ILE A 125 -4.70 10.02 -0.16
N PHE A 126 -3.66 9.43 -0.75
CA PHE A 126 -2.88 8.38 -0.10
C PHE A 126 -2.23 8.86 1.21
N LEU A 127 -1.58 10.04 1.18
CA LEU A 127 -0.96 10.61 2.38
C LEU A 127 -2.01 10.99 3.43
N GLU A 128 -3.10 11.63 3.04
CA GLU A 128 -4.20 11.99 3.95
C GLU A 128 -4.79 10.74 4.61
N ARG A 129 -5.10 9.69 3.84
CA ARG A 129 -5.60 8.44 4.40
C ARG A 129 -4.61 7.83 5.38
N THR A 130 -3.33 7.78 5.03
CA THR A 130 -2.28 7.24 5.90
C THR A 130 -2.20 8.04 7.21
N LEU A 131 -2.17 9.38 7.13
CA LEU A 131 -2.07 10.24 8.31
C LEU A 131 -3.31 10.19 9.21
N ILE A 132 -4.49 9.96 8.65
CA ILE A 132 -5.74 9.83 9.41
C ILE A 132 -5.86 8.45 10.05
N THR A 133 -5.52 7.38 9.33
CA THR A 133 -5.68 6.00 9.83
C THR A 133 -4.57 5.59 10.78
N LEU A 134 -3.35 6.07 10.58
CA LEU A 134 -2.18 5.67 11.37
C LEU A 134 -2.35 5.91 12.89
N PRO A 135 -2.81 7.08 13.38
CA PRO A 135 -3.04 7.28 14.82
C PRO A 135 -4.08 6.33 15.40
N ILE A 136 -5.15 6.05 14.65
CA ILE A 136 -6.21 5.14 15.07
C ILE A 136 -5.66 3.72 15.19
N ILE A 137 -4.89 3.28 14.18
CA ILE A 137 -4.27 1.96 14.16
C ILE A 137 -3.25 1.81 15.28
N VAL A 138 -2.39 2.82 15.49
CA VAL A 138 -1.35 2.76 16.52
C VAL A 138 -1.97 2.76 17.92
N LEU A 139 -3.05 3.52 18.15
CA LEU A 139 -3.81 3.44 19.40
C LEU A 139 -4.31 2.02 19.65
N MET A 140 -4.95 1.41 18.64
CA MET A 140 -5.43 0.03 18.74
C MET A 140 -4.26 -0.96 18.93
N ALA A 141 -3.11 -0.72 18.31
CA ALA A 141 -1.93 -1.56 18.45
C ALA A 141 -1.43 -1.59 19.90
N HIS A 142 -1.39 -0.43 20.59
CA HIS A 142 -1.03 -0.34 22.02
C HIS A 142 -2.10 -0.92 22.96
N LEU A 143 -3.33 -1.10 22.49
CA LEU A 143 -4.37 -1.76 23.28
C LEU A 143 -4.29 -3.29 23.18
N PHE A 144 -3.76 -3.81 22.07
CA PHE A 144 -3.66 -5.25 21.81
C PHE A 144 -2.30 -5.85 22.19
N PHE A 145 -1.22 -5.04 22.23
CA PHE A 145 0.15 -5.45 22.49
C PHE A 145 0.80 -4.53 23.52
#